data_AF-A0A7X8QW76-F1
#
_entry.id   AF-A0A7X8QW76-F1
#
_cell.length_a   1.000
_cell.length_b   1.000
_cell.length_c   1.000
_cell.angle_alpha   90.00
_cell.angle_beta   90.00
_cell.angle_gamma   90.00
#
_symmetry.space_group_name_H-M   'P 1'
#
loop_
_entity.id
_entity.type
_entity.pdbx_description
1 polymer ?
#
loop_
_entity_poly.entity_id
_entity_poly.type
_entity_poly.pdbx_seq_one_letter_code
_entity_poly.pdbx_strand_id
1 'polypeptide(L)'
;MKVFLNGKEIEFAEGGYEYIFLKPYQKHHTETIKEGNRELTIQLYDNGVQIRTLVTKEEVATIINREVLIDRPNKKIYILEPDSQAIQKEDGSVEIVS
;
A
#
# COMPACT_ATOMS: atom_id res chain seq x y z
N MET A 1 -17.85 3.47 0.23
CA MET A 1 -16.79 2.61 0.78
C MET A 1 -15.56 3.48 0.96
N LYS A 2 -15.10 3.67 2.20
CA LYS A 2 -13.91 4.47 2.49
C LYS A 2 -12.63 3.65 2.28
N VAL A 3 -11.51 4.29 1.97
CA VAL A 3 -10.23 3.61 1.78
C VAL A 3 -9.20 4.24 2.71
N PHE A 4 -8.53 3.40 3.48
CA PHE A 4 -7.48 3.81 4.41
C PHE A 4 -6.17 3.12 4.07
N LEU A 5 -5.08 3.88 4.10
CA LEU A 5 -3.71 3.38 3.99
C LEU A 5 -2.89 3.89 5.17
N ASN A 6 -2.31 2.99 5.96
CA ASN A 6 -1.55 3.31 7.18
C ASN A 6 -2.29 4.29 8.11
N GLY A 7 -3.62 4.10 8.25
CA GLY A 7 -4.48 4.92 9.10
C GLY A 7 -4.90 6.27 8.52
N LYS A 8 -4.47 6.64 7.31
CA LYS A 8 -4.89 7.86 6.61
C LYS A 8 -5.95 7.53 5.56
N GLU A 9 -7.03 8.30 5.52
CA GLU A 9 -8.03 8.19 4.44
C GLU A 9 -7.41 8.66 3.11
N ILE A 10 -7.66 7.89 2.05
CA ILE A 10 -7.15 8.16 0.71
C ILE A 10 -8.30 8.12 -0.30
N GLU A 11 -8.10 8.78 -1.43
CA GLU A 11 -9.06 8.75 -2.53
C GLU A 11 -9.15 7.34 -3.11
N PHE A 12 -10.37 6.91 -3.45
CA PHE A 12 -10.55 5.69 -4.20
C PHE A 12 -10.10 5.92 -5.65
N ALA A 13 -9.14 5.11 -6.11
CA ALA A 13 -8.73 5.06 -7.50
C ALA A 13 -9.40 3.89 -8.21
N GLU A 14 -10.14 4.16 -9.30
CA GLU A 14 -10.66 3.10 -10.17
C GLU A 14 -9.49 2.28 -10.75
N GLY A 15 -9.56 0.95 -10.59
CA GLY A 15 -8.46 0.02 -10.89
C GLY A 15 -7.48 -0.21 -9.72
N GLY A 16 -7.61 0.53 -8.62
CA GLY A 16 -6.72 0.48 -7.47
C GLY A 16 -5.42 1.26 -7.65
N TYR A 17 -4.55 1.14 -6.65
CA TYR A 17 -3.18 1.64 -6.70
C TYR A 17 -2.22 0.47 -6.94
N GLU A 18 -1.17 0.70 -7.73
CA GLU A 18 -0.06 -0.22 -7.89
C GLU A 18 0.95 -0.06 -6.74
N TYR A 19 1.34 -1.16 -6.09
CA TYR A 19 2.41 -1.14 -5.08
C TYR A 19 3.78 -1.21 -5.75
N ILE A 20 4.61 -0.18 -5.53
CA ILE A 20 5.98 -0.10 -6.01
C ILE A 20 6.94 -0.35 -4.85
N PHE A 21 7.72 -1.42 -4.96
CA PHE A 21 8.72 -1.80 -3.95
C PHE A 21 10.08 -1.21 -4.32
N LEU A 22 10.63 -0.32 -3.48
CA LEU A 22 11.96 0.23 -3.74
C LEU A 22 13.07 -0.80 -3.55
N LYS A 23 12.89 -1.72 -2.58
CA LYS A 23 13.73 -2.91 -2.45
C LYS A 23 13.06 -4.11 -3.11
N PRO A 24 13.71 -4.78 -4.08
CA PRO A 24 13.12 -5.91 -4.76
C PRO A 24 12.87 -7.08 -3.79
N TYR A 25 11.83 -7.85 -4.07
CA TYR A 25 11.54 -9.14 -3.45
C TYR A 25 11.55 -10.22 -4.53
N GLN A 26 11.78 -11.48 -4.14
CA GLN A 26 11.70 -12.61 -5.08
C GLN A 26 10.52 -13.52 -4.78
N LYS A 27 10.21 -13.67 -3.49
CA LYS A 27 9.15 -14.52 -2.99
C LYS A 27 8.19 -13.70 -2.16
N HIS A 28 6.93 -14.08 -2.24
CA HIS A 28 5.91 -13.60 -1.34
C HIS A 28 4.96 -14.74 -1.02
N HIS A 29 4.31 -14.63 0.12
CA HIS A 29 3.24 -15.50 0.56
C HIS A 29 1.98 -14.66 0.76
N THR A 30 0.85 -15.17 0.28
CA THR A 30 -0.46 -14.52 0.43
C THR A 30 -1.40 -15.47 1.14
N GLU A 31 -2.04 -14.97 2.19
CA GLU A 31 -3.10 -15.65 2.92
C GLU A 31 -4.36 -14.78 2.89
N THR A 32 -5.52 -15.41 2.64
CA THR A 32 -6.81 -14.72 2.69
C THR A 32 -7.72 -15.44 3.67
N ILE A 33 -8.19 -14.70 4.67
CA ILE A 33 -9.10 -15.16 5.72
C ILE A 33 -10.44 -14.47 5.51
N LYS A 34 -11.52 -15.26 5.38
CA LYS A 34 -12.87 -14.75 5.16
C LYS A 34 -13.75 -15.01 6.38
N GLU A 35 -14.46 -13.99 6.84
CA GLU A 35 -15.41 -14.11 7.95
C GLU A 35 -16.68 -13.29 7.68
N GLY A 36 -17.75 -13.99 7.25
CA GLY A 36 -19.00 -13.35 6.87
C GLY A 36 -18.81 -12.43 5.66
N ASN A 37 -19.06 -11.12 5.83
CA ASN A 37 -18.87 -10.10 4.79
C ASN A 37 -17.52 -9.35 4.93
N ARG A 38 -16.56 -9.95 5.63
CA ARG A 38 -15.24 -9.39 5.88
C ARG A 38 -14.19 -10.29 5.24
N GLU A 39 -13.17 -9.68 4.66
CA GLU A 39 -12.04 -10.37 4.07
C GLU A 39 -10.75 -9.73 4.55
N LEU A 40 -9.88 -10.50 5.18
CA LEU A 40 -8.53 -10.10 5.56
C LEU A 40 -7.55 -10.78 4.62
N THR A 41 -6.78 -9.98 3.89
CA THR A 41 -5.67 -10.46 3.06
C THR A 41 -4.35 -10.04 3.70
N ILE A 42 -3.47 -11.01 3.92
CA ILE A 42 -2.14 -10.84 4.49
C ILE A 42 -1.12 -11.24 3.43
N GLN A 43 -0.19 -10.33 3.12
CA GLN A 43 0.89 -10.55 2.17
C GLN A 43 2.23 -10.35 2.88
N LEU A 44 3.08 -11.37 2.84
CA LEU A 44 4.40 -11.39 3.47
C LEU A 44 5.46 -11.55 2.39
N TYR A 45 6.40 -10.60 2.30
CA TYR A 45 7.44 -10.56 1.29
C TYR A 45 8.81 -10.89 1.89
N ASP A 46 9.68 -11.54 1.13
CA ASP A 46 11.02 -11.94 1.59
C ASP A 46 12.00 -10.76 1.81
N ASN A 47 11.68 -9.58 1.28
CA ASN A 47 12.37 -8.32 1.61
C ASN A 47 11.94 -7.72 2.96
N GLY A 48 11.03 -8.37 3.70
CA GLY A 48 10.55 -7.96 5.01
C GLY A 48 9.35 -7.00 4.98
N VAL A 49 8.80 -6.68 3.82
CA VAL A 49 7.53 -5.94 3.69
C VAL A 49 6.38 -6.87 4.08
N GLN A 50 5.39 -6.30 4.77
CA GLN A 50 4.13 -6.95 5.12
C GLN A 50 2.99 -6.00 4.80
N ILE A 51 2.01 -6.49 4.05
CA ILE A 51 0.80 -5.75 3.67
C ILE A 51 -0.40 -6.51 4.23
N ARG A 52 -1.24 -5.84 5.01
CA ARG A 52 -2.47 -6.39 5.57
C ARG A 52 -3.64 -5.53 5.15
N THR A 53 -4.60 -6.10 4.44
CA THR A 53 -5.78 -5.40 3.95
C THR A 53 -7.03 -6.05 4.52
N LEU A 54 -7.79 -5.29 5.29
CA LEU A 54 -9.12 -5.66 5.76
C LEU A 54 -10.17 -4.98 4.90
N VAL A 55 -11.01 -5.78 4.25
CA VAL A 55 -12.19 -5.33 3.51
C VAL A 55 -13.43 -5.62 4.34
N THR A 56 -14.26 -4.59 4.52
CA THR A 56 -15.58 -4.68 5.14
C THR A 56 -16.64 -4.11 4.19
N LYS A 57 -17.90 -4.06 4.62
CA LYS A 57 -18.96 -3.38 3.84
C LYS A 57 -18.79 -1.86 3.76
N GLU A 58 -18.13 -1.27 4.75
CA GLU A 58 -18.07 0.19 4.92
C GLU A 58 -16.74 0.76 4.45
N GLU A 59 -15.66 0.00 4.64
CA GLU A 59 -14.29 0.45 4.39
C GLU A 59 -13.35 -0.67 3.93
N VAL A 60 -12.28 -0.24 3.27
CA VAL A 60 -11.06 -1.00 2.99
C VAL A 60 -9.93 -0.35 3.77
N ALA A 61 -9.29 -1.08 4.67
CA ALA A 61 -8.18 -0.59 5.47
C ALA A 61 -6.92 -1.41 5.21
N THR A 62 -5.87 -0.77 4.72
CA THR A 62 -4.57 -1.38 4.45
C THR A 62 -3.50 -0.84 5.39
N ILE A 63 -2.74 -1.75 6.01
CA ILE A 63 -1.55 -1.44 6.82
C ILE A 63 -0.33 -2.09 6.18
N ILE A 64 0.70 -1.29 5.95
CA ILE A 64 2.01 -1.67 5.46
C ILE A 64 3.04 -1.37 6.54
N ASN A 65 3.92 -2.32 6.85
CA ASN A 65 4.97 -2.15 7.88
C ASN A 65 6.17 -1.29 7.39
N ARG A 66 5.89 -0.27 6.59
CA ARG A 66 6.84 0.68 6.00
C ARG A 66 6.17 2.04 5.88
N GLU A 67 7.00 3.07 5.75
CA GLU A 67 6.53 4.34 5.23
C GLU A 67 6.12 4.19 3.77
N VAL A 68 5.12 4.99 3.38
CA VAL A 68 4.57 4.96 2.02
C VAL A 68 4.33 6.37 1.51
N LEU A 69 4.53 6.55 0.22
CA LEU A 69 4.13 7.76 -0.50
C LEU A 69 3.13 7.42 -1.60
N ILE A 70 2.17 8.31 -1.80
CA ILE A 70 1.08 8.11 -2.75
C ILE A 70 1.30 9.05 -3.92
N ASP A 71 1.59 8.47 -5.07
CA ASP A 71 1.58 9.17 -6.34
C ASP A 71 0.17 9.08 -6.93
N ARG A 72 -0.61 10.14 -6.68
CA ARG A 72 -2.01 10.18 -7.08
C ARG A 72 -2.18 10.22 -8.60
N PRO A 73 -1.44 11.07 -9.36
CA PRO A 73 -1.57 11.12 -10.81
C PRO A 73 -1.27 9.78 -11.48
N ASN A 74 -0.26 9.04 -10.99
CA ASN A 74 0.15 7.77 -11.59
C ASN A 74 -0.48 6.54 -10.93
N LYS A 75 -1.35 6.72 -9.92
CA LYS A 75 -1.98 5.65 -9.14
C LYS A 75 -0.98 4.65 -8.57
N LYS A 76 0.12 5.14 -7.99
CA LYS A 76 1.18 4.32 -7.37
C LYS A 76 1.29 4.57 -5.88
N ILE A 77 1.59 3.52 -5.12
CA ILE A 77 1.98 3.59 -3.71
C ILE A 77 3.41 3.07 -3.63
N TYR A 78 4.34 3.97 -3.35
CA TYR A 78 5.75 3.61 -3.14
C TYR A 78 5.95 3.13 -1.71
N ILE A 79 6.48 1.92 -1.55
CA ILE A 79 6.84 1.31 -0.27
C ILE A 79 8.32 1.60 -0.04
N LEU A 80 8.59 2.50 0.91
CA LEU A 80 9.93 3.05 1.14
C LEU A 80 10.80 2.12 1.99
N GLU A 81 12.10 2.11 1.72
CA GLU A 81 13.10 1.61 2.67
C GLU A 81 13.47 2.70 3.68
N PRO A 82 13.99 2.34 4.88
CA PRO A 82 14.31 3.32 5.93
C PRO A 82 15.28 4.44 5.50
N ASP A 83 16.10 4.20 4.49
CA ASP A 83 17.11 5.09 3.94
C ASP A 83 16.69 5.71 2.59
N SER A 84 15.49 5.42 2.10
CA SER A 84 14.99 5.99 0.84
C SER A 84 14.77 7.49 0.97
N GLN A 85 15.28 8.28 0.02
CA GLN A 85 14.89 9.67 -0.13
C GLN A 85 13.80 9.76 -1.19
N ALA A 86 12.67 10.35 -0.84
CA ALA A 86 11.57 10.55 -1.77
C ALA A 86 10.86 11.87 -1.46
N ILE A 87 10.43 12.55 -2.52
CA ILE A 87 9.83 13.87 -2.45
C ILE A 87 8.41 13.78 -3.01
N GLN A 88 7.43 14.18 -2.21
CA GLN A 88 6.07 14.43 -2.67
C GLN A 88 6.02 15.82 -3.29
N LYS A 89 5.69 15.90 -4.59
CA LYS A 89 5.54 17.17 -5.31
C LYS A 89 4.18 17.81 -5.03
N GLU A 90 4.06 19.10 -5.33
CA GLU A 90 2.82 19.87 -5.16
C GLU A 90 1.65 19.30 -5.97
N ASP A 91 1.93 18.70 -7.14
CA ASP A 91 0.94 18.05 -8.00
C ASP A 91 0.49 16.67 -7.49
N GLY A 92 1.04 16.19 -6.36
CA GLY A 92 0.73 14.89 -5.80
C GLY A 92 1.45 13.72 -6.47
N SER A 93 2.39 13.96 -7.38
CA SER A 93 3.33 12.94 -7.86
C SER A 93 4.46 12.71 -6.86
N VAL A 94 5.13 11.57 -6.99
CA VAL A 94 6.26 11.19 -6.12
C VAL A 94 7.51 11.07 -6.96
N GLU A 95 8.59 11.72 -6.53
CA GLU A 95 9.92 11.55 -7.10
C GLU A 95 10.81 10.78 -6.11
N ILE A 96 11.43 9.71 -6.59
CA ILE A 96 12.43 8.96 -5.81
C ILE A 96 13.80 9.58 -6.08
N VAL A 97 14.45 10.04 -5.02
CA VAL A 97 15.77 10.66 -5.06
C VAL A 97 16.74 9.61 -4.52
N SER A 98 17.58 9.05 -5.39
CA SER A 98 18.55 8.01 -5.01
C SER A 98 19.64 8.53 -4.09
#